data_AF-A0A1B7MKX4-F1
#
_entry.id   AF-A0A1B7MKX4-F1
#
_cell.length_a   1.000
_cell.length_b   1.000
_cell.length_c   1.000
_cell.angle_alpha   90.00
_cell.angle_beta   90.00
_cell.angle_gamma   90.00
#
_symmetry.space_group_name_H-M   'P 1'
#
loop_
_entity.id
_entity.type
_entity.pdbx_description
1 polymer ?
#
loop_
_entity_poly.entity_id
_entity_poly.type
_entity_poly.pdbx_seq_one_letter_code
_entity_poly.pdbx_strand_id
1 'polypeptide(L)'
;MAKCFDESKAAFTRNEKGLAKELSLTGLAHKADMVRLNKEASAKIFQENNKRSTPNTVDLHGLYVAEAVFYFERTIEQADREQSIRVIVGRGNHSDGNTPKIKPAIQALGERLGMTVDVDPRNDGCLVVNF
;
A
#
# COMPACT_ATOMS: atom_id res chain seq x y z
N MET A 1 5.46 18.79 4.05
CA MET A 1 5.64 18.38 2.64
C MET A 1 4.85 19.23 1.65
N ALA A 2 3.55 19.48 1.87
CA ALA A 2 2.76 20.40 1.05
C ALA A 2 3.43 21.80 0.95
N LYS A 3 3.94 22.33 2.07
CA LYS A 3 4.64 23.63 2.15
C LYS A 3 5.69 23.87 1.06
N CYS A 4 6.66 22.97 0.84
CA CYS A 4 7.74 23.23 -0.14
C CYS A 4 7.24 23.29 -1.59
N PHE A 5 6.24 22.48 -1.93
CA PHE A 5 5.63 22.48 -3.26
C PHE A 5 4.67 23.67 -3.45
N ASP A 6 3.92 24.02 -2.41
CA ASP A 6 3.04 25.20 -2.39
C ASP A 6 3.86 26.50 -2.47
N GLU A 7 4.97 26.57 -1.73
CA GLU A 7 5.93 27.70 -1.74
C GLU A 7 6.68 27.78 -3.08
N SER A 8 7.09 26.65 -3.66
CA SER A 8 7.70 26.63 -5.00
C SER A 8 6.74 27.17 -6.06
N LYS A 9 5.48 26.73 -6.03
CA LYS A 9 4.44 27.18 -6.97
C LYS A 9 4.16 28.68 -6.78
N ALA A 10 4.13 29.15 -5.54
CA ALA A 10 3.99 30.57 -5.21
C ALA A 10 5.19 31.42 -5.70
N ALA A 11 6.42 30.93 -5.53
CA ALA A 11 7.64 31.60 -6.01
C ALA A 11 7.69 31.66 -7.55
N PHE A 12 7.25 30.61 -8.24
CA PHE A 12 7.12 30.61 -9.70
C PHE A 12 6.11 31.66 -10.18
N THR A 13 4.95 31.78 -9.53
CA THR A 13 3.97 32.84 -9.83
C THR A 13 4.49 34.25 -9.53
N ARG A 14 5.49 34.40 -8.66
CA ARG A 14 6.18 35.68 -8.38
C ARG A 14 7.36 35.95 -9.32
N ASN A 15 7.56 35.12 -10.35
CA ASN A 15 8.67 35.19 -11.30
C ASN A 15 10.08 34.99 -10.66
N GLU A 16 10.14 34.46 -9.44
CA GLU A 16 11.36 34.13 -8.70
C GLU A 16 11.86 32.74 -9.12
N LYS A 17 12.25 32.61 -10.39
CA LYS A 17 12.58 31.33 -11.04
C LYS A 17 13.70 30.56 -10.34
N GLY A 18 14.67 31.24 -9.74
CA GLY A 18 15.76 30.62 -8.98
C GLY A 18 15.26 29.94 -7.69
N LEU A 19 14.48 30.66 -6.90
CA LEU A 19 13.90 30.17 -5.65
C LEU A 19 12.90 29.02 -5.88
N ALA A 20 12.06 29.12 -6.92
CA ALA A 20 11.15 28.05 -7.30
C ALA A 20 11.89 26.76 -7.69
N LYS A 21 13.02 26.86 -8.39
CA LYS A 21 13.85 25.70 -8.76
C LYS A 21 14.48 25.04 -7.55
N GLU A 22 15.03 25.83 -6.62
CA GLU A 22 15.63 25.32 -5.39
C GLU A 22 14.61 24.62 -4.50
N LEU A 23 13.45 25.25 -4.26
CA LEU A 23 12.35 24.67 -3.49
C LEU A 23 11.81 23.38 -4.13
N SER A 24 11.77 23.32 -5.46
CA SER A 24 11.38 22.11 -6.19
C SER A 24 12.38 20.97 -6.02
N LEU A 25 13.69 21.26 -6.11
CA LEU A 25 14.75 20.25 -5.90
C LEU A 25 14.73 19.72 -4.47
N THR A 26 14.57 20.59 -3.48
CA THR A 26 14.41 20.20 -2.08
C THR A 26 13.16 19.35 -1.86
N GLY A 27 12.03 19.72 -2.50
CA GLY A 27 10.81 18.92 -2.48
C GLY A 27 11.00 17.52 -3.09
N LEU A 28 11.76 17.41 -4.19
CA LEU A 28 12.09 16.13 -4.81
C LEU A 28 12.98 15.26 -3.90
N ALA A 29 14.00 15.84 -3.26
CA ALA A 29 14.86 15.13 -2.32
C ALA A 29 14.05 14.57 -1.14
N HIS A 30 13.20 15.40 -0.52
CA HIS A 30 12.31 14.94 0.55
C HIS A 30 11.32 13.87 0.10
N LYS A 31 10.81 13.94 -1.13
CA LYS A 31 9.94 12.91 -1.69
C LYS A 31 10.69 11.58 -1.83
N ALA A 32 11.93 11.60 -2.32
CA ALA A 32 12.76 10.41 -2.45
C ALA A 32 13.04 9.77 -1.08
N ASP A 33 13.38 10.58 -0.06
CA ASP A 33 13.59 10.09 1.29
C ASP A 33 12.33 9.47 1.89
N MET A 34 11.16 10.08 1.71
CA MET A 34 9.93 9.47 2.18
C MET A 34 9.61 8.15 1.50
N VAL A 35 9.81 8.04 0.19
CA VAL A 35 9.59 6.76 -0.52
C VAL A 35 10.51 5.68 0.05
N ARG A 36 11.78 6.02 0.31
CA ARG A 36 12.75 5.12 0.92
C ARG A 36 12.32 4.70 2.33
N LEU A 37 12.00 5.65 3.19
CA LEU A 37 11.57 5.40 4.57
C LEU A 37 10.27 4.60 4.63
N ASN A 38 9.29 4.91 3.76
CA ASN A 38 8.06 4.14 3.66
C ASN A 38 8.34 2.70 3.25
N LYS A 39 9.22 2.48 2.26
CA LYS A 39 9.61 1.12 1.85
C LYS A 39 10.28 0.33 2.99
N GLU A 40 11.14 0.97 3.77
CA GLU A 40 11.78 0.35 4.93
C GLU A 40 10.74 0.03 6.03
N ALA A 41 9.80 0.93 6.27
CA ALA A 41 8.73 0.75 7.24
C ALA A 41 7.75 -0.36 6.81
N SER A 42 7.29 -0.34 5.56
CA SER A 42 6.36 -1.32 5.00
C SER A 42 6.95 -2.72 5.06
N ALA A 43 8.24 -2.88 4.77
CA ALA A 43 8.93 -4.15 4.86
C ALA A 43 8.98 -4.70 6.30
N LYS A 44 9.24 -3.83 7.29
CA LYS A 44 9.22 -4.23 8.70
C LYS A 44 7.82 -4.62 9.16
N ILE A 45 6.80 -3.82 8.83
CA ILE A 45 5.39 -4.11 9.16
C ILE A 45 5.00 -5.46 8.55
N PHE A 46 5.24 -5.64 7.25
CA PHE A 46 4.93 -6.89 6.56
C PHE A 46 5.63 -8.10 7.20
N GLN A 47 6.93 -7.99 7.48
CA GLN A 47 7.67 -9.08 8.14
C GLN A 47 7.11 -9.41 9.52
N GLU A 48 6.88 -8.41 10.38
CA GLU A 48 6.37 -8.65 11.73
C GLU A 48 4.97 -9.27 11.71
N ASN A 49 4.08 -8.78 10.85
CA ASN A 49 2.73 -9.32 10.72
C ASN A 49 2.77 -10.79 10.24
N ASN A 50 3.60 -11.09 9.25
CA ASN A 50 3.63 -12.41 8.62
C ASN A 50 4.48 -13.45 9.36
N LYS A 51 5.32 -13.06 10.31
CA LYS A 51 6.09 -14.01 11.16
C LYS A 51 5.20 -14.99 11.94
N ARG A 52 3.98 -14.56 12.29
CA ARG A 52 3.03 -15.36 13.09
C ARG A 52 1.84 -15.85 12.26
N SER A 53 1.83 -15.59 10.96
CA SER A 53 0.74 -16.01 10.09
C SER A 53 0.69 -17.52 9.93
N THR A 54 -0.51 -18.05 9.84
CA THR A 54 -0.74 -19.46 9.48
C THR A 54 -0.26 -19.74 8.05
N PRO A 55 0.01 -21.01 7.70
CA PRO A 55 0.28 -21.39 6.32
C PRO A 55 -0.80 -20.86 5.36
N ASN A 56 -0.38 -20.49 4.14
CA ASN A 56 -1.25 -19.89 3.11
C ASN A 56 -2.01 -18.65 3.57
N THR A 57 -1.45 -17.89 4.51
CA THR A 57 -2.02 -16.64 4.98
C THR A 57 -1.00 -15.52 4.81
N VAL A 58 -1.41 -14.44 4.17
CA VAL A 58 -0.64 -13.21 4.08
C VAL A 58 -1.38 -12.09 4.78
N ASP A 59 -0.65 -11.32 5.58
CA ASP A 59 -1.16 -10.19 6.30
C ASP A 59 -0.61 -8.88 5.72
N LEU A 60 -1.52 -8.08 5.17
CA LEU A 60 -1.28 -6.80 4.53
C LEU A 60 -1.86 -5.63 5.34
N HIS A 61 -2.36 -5.88 6.55
CA HIS A 61 -2.94 -4.82 7.38
C HIS A 61 -1.87 -3.77 7.74
N GLY A 62 -2.30 -2.52 7.84
CA GLY A 62 -1.44 -1.40 8.23
C GLY A 62 -0.49 -0.90 7.14
N LEU A 63 -0.49 -1.54 5.95
CA LEU A 63 0.25 -1.07 4.79
C LEU A 63 -0.52 0.01 4.01
N TYR A 64 0.18 0.83 3.25
CA TYR A 64 -0.46 1.64 2.22
C TYR A 64 -0.94 0.77 1.05
N VAL A 65 -1.95 1.24 0.32
CA VAL A 65 -2.56 0.51 -0.81
C VAL A 65 -1.52 0.02 -1.82
N ALA A 66 -0.58 0.90 -2.22
CA ALA A 66 0.47 0.54 -3.18
C ALA A 66 1.43 -0.53 -2.64
N GLU A 67 1.72 -0.50 -1.34
CA GLU A 67 2.58 -1.48 -0.68
C GLU A 67 1.85 -2.83 -0.57
N ALA A 68 0.58 -2.81 -0.16
CA ALA A 68 -0.25 -4.01 -0.08
C ALA A 68 -0.39 -4.71 -1.43
N VAL A 69 -0.63 -3.95 -2.52
CA VAL A 69 -0.65 -4.47 -3.89
C VAL A 69 0.68 -5.13 -4.24
N PHE A 70 1.80 -4.46 -3.98
CA PHE A 70 3.13 -5.01 -4.26
C PHE A 70 3.38 -6.34 -3.53
N TYR A 71 3.06 -6.43 -2.24
CA TYR A 71 3.24 -7.67 -1.49
C TYR A 71 2.26 -8.76 -1.92
N PHE A 72 1.01 -8.39 -2.23
CA PHE A 72 0.02 -9.34 -2.74
C PHE A 72 0.48 -10.00 -4.04
N GLU A 73 0.93 -9.22 -5.03
CA GLU A 73 1.46 -9.77 -6.29
C GLU A 73 2.58 -10.78 -6.02
N ARG A 74 3.54 -10.43 -5.16
CA ARG A 74 4.65 -11.34 -4.81
C ARG A 74 4.19 -12.60 -4.09
N THR A 75 3.19 -12.50 -3.23
CA THR A 75 2.62 -13.67 -2.55
C THR A 75 1.96 -14.59 -3.57
N ILE A 76 1.19 -14.03 -4.51
CA ILE A 76 0.51 -14.79 -5.56
C ILE A 76 1.50 -15.47 -6.51
N GLU A 77 2.61 -14.81 -6.85
CA GLU A 77 3.69 -15.40 -7.65
C GLU A 77 4.37 -16.60 -6.97
N GLN A 78 4.41 -16.62 -5.63
CA GLN A 78 5.09 -17.65 -4.84
C GLN A 78 4.15 -18.72 -4.30
N ALA A 79 2.85 -18.53 -4.44
CA ALA A 79 1.87 -19.40 -3.85
C ALA A 79 1.63 -20.66 -4.66
N ASP A 80 1.27 -21.72 -3.93
CA ASP A 80 0.77 -22.95 -4.52
C ASP A 80 -0.66 -22.72 -5.05
N ARG A 81 -0.85 -22.94 -6.35
CA ARG A 81 -2.13 -22.76 -7.03
C ARG A 81 -3.17 -23.82 -6.67
N GLU A 82 -2.75 -24.92 -6.05
CA GLU A 82 -3.67 -25.96 -5.58
C GLU A 82 -4.37 -25.57 -4.27
N GLN A 83 -3.94 -24.49 -3.62
CA GLN A 83 -4.42 -24.07 -2.31
C GLN A 83 -4.95 -22.64 -2.33
N SER A 84 -6.07 -22.42 -1.63
CA SER A 84 -6.61 -21.08 -1.41
C SER A 84 -5.69 -20.28 -0.49
N ILE A 85 -5.53 -18.98 -0.74
CA ILE A 85 -4.76 -18.07 0.11
C ILE A 85 -5.71 -17.19 0.91
N ARG A 86 -5.41 -17.00 2.19
CA ARG A 86 -6.08 -16.02 3.05
C ARG A 86 -5.30 -14.72 3.07
N VAL A 87 -5.94 -13.61 2.78
CA VAL A 87 -5.33 -12.28 2.71
C VAL A 87 -5.98 -11.39 3.76
N ILE A 88 -5.24 -11.03 4.80
CA ILE A 88 -5.72 -10.14 5.84
C ILE A 88 -5.47 -8.70 5.39
N VAL A 89 -6.54 -7.96 5.11
CA VAL A 89 -6.51 -6.56 4.67
C VAL A 89 -6.84 -5.58 5.80
N GLY A 90 -7.26 -6.11 6.96
CA GLY A 90 -7.73 -5.34 8.11
C GLY A 90 -9.18 -4.88 7.95
N ARG A 91 -9.85 -4.61 9.08
CA ARG A 91 -11.28 -4.23 9.13
C ARG A 91 -11.58 -2.77 8.73
N GLY A 92 -10.56 -1.96 8.45
CA GLY A 92 -10.74 -0.55 8.08
C GLY A 92 -11.05 0.43 9.22
N ASN A 93 -11.27 -0.04 10.45
CA ASN A 93 -11.71 0.76 11.61
C ASN A 93 -10.83 1.99 11.95
N HIS A 94 -9.56 2.03 11.56
CA HIS A 94 -8.60 3.10 11.91
C HIS A 94 -8.10 3.90 10.69
N SER A 95 -8.70 3.73 9.52
CA SER A 95 -8.32 4.52 8.33
C SER A 95 -8.90 5.93 8.40
N ASP A 96 -8.12 6.95 8.01
CA ASP A 96 -8.65 8.33 7.84
C ASP A 96 -9.82 8.31 6.85
N GLY A 97 -11.03 8.55 7.37
CA GLY A 97 -12.29 8.46 6.61
C GLY A 97 -13.01 7.11 6.65
N ASN A 98 -12.62 6.17 7.53
CA ASN A 98 -13.30 4.89 7.79
C ASN A 98 -13.55 4.03 6.53
N THR A 99 -12.75 4.22 5.48
CA THR A 99 -12.92 3.53 4.20
C THR A 99 -11.75 2.57 4.01
N PRO A 100 -11.96 1.24 4.12
CA PRO A 100 -10.91 0.26 3.87
C PRO A 100 -10.48 0.35 2.40
N LYS A 101 -9.34 1.00 2.12
CA LYS A 101 -8.83 1.19 0.74
C LYS A 101 -8.07 -0.03 0.20
N ILE A 102 -7.52 -0.86 1.09
CA ILE A 102 -6.75 -2.06 0.70
C ILE A 102 -7.69 -3.13 0.13
N LYS A 103 -8.80 -3.43 0.83
CA LYS A 103 -9.80 -4.41 0.41
C LYS A 103 -10.20 -4.29 -1.08
N PRO A 104 -10.75 -3.16 -1.56
CA PRO A 104 -11.18 -3.03 -2.94
C PRO A 104 -9.99 -3.08 -3.92
N ALA A 105 -8.80 -2.62 -3.52
CA ALA A 105 -7.61 -2.69 -4.37
C ALA A 105 -7.14 -4.13 -4.59
N ILE A 106 -7.15 -4.97 -3.55
CA ILE A 106 -6.78 -6.38 -3.66
C ILE A 106 -7.84 -7.18 -4.43
N GLN A 107 -9.13 -6.90 -4.21
CA GLN A 107 -10.21 -7.55 -4.99
C GLN A 107 -10.08 -7.24 -6.49
N ALA A 108 -9.97 -5.96 -6.85
CA ALA A 108 -9.81 -5.54 -8.25
C ALA A 108 -8.55 -6.13 -8.91
N LEU A 109 -7.46 -6.24 -8.15
CA LEU A 109 -6.23 -6.85 -8.61
C LEU A 109 -6.38 -8.35 -8.84
N GLY A 110 -7.00 -9.07 -7.90
CA GLY A 110 -7.23 -10.50 -8.03
C GLY A 110 -8.12 -10.84 -9.22
N GLU A 111 -9.24 -10.12 -9.38
CA GLU A 111 -10.13 -10.25 -10.53
C GLU A 111 -9.39 -10.01 -11.86
N ARG A 112 -8.53 -8.97 -11.91
CA ARG A 112 -7.72 -8.67 -13.10
C ARG A 112 -6.73 -9.78 -13.45
N LEU A 113 -6.26 -10.53 -12.45
CA LEU A 113 -5.36 -11.67 -12.61
C LEU A 113 -6.11 -12.99 -12.85
N GLY A 114 -7.45 -12.95 -12.95
CA GLY A 114 -8.29 -14.12 -13.21
C GLY A 114 -8.59 -14.96 -11.97
N MET A 115 -8.34 -14.44 -10.78
CA MET A 115 -8.58 -15.12 -9.51
C MET A 115 -9.95 -14.73 -8.92
N THR A 116 -10.53 -15.64 -8.14
CA THR A 116 -11.73 -15.34 -7.36
C THR A 116 -11.32 -14.82 -5.98
N VAL A 117 -11.77 -13.61 -5.61
CA VAL A 117 -11.44 -12.97 -4.33
C VAL A 117 -12.71 -12.69 -3.52
N ASP A 118 -13.03 -13.60 -2.60
CA ASP A 118 -14.20 -13.50 -1.74
C ASP A 118 -13.85 -12.94 -0.36
N VAL A 119 -14.80 -12.27 0.28
CA VAL A 119 -14.66 -11.86 1.68
C VAL A 119 -14.99 -13.05 2.58
N ASP A 120 -14.15 -13.31 3.58
CA ASP A 120 -14.42 -14.36 4.58
C ASP A 120 -15.70 -14.02 5.35
N PRO A 121 -16.73 -14.90 5.34
CA PRO A 121 -18.02 -14.62 5.98
C PRO A 121 -17.92 -14.46 7.51
N ARG A 122 -16.82 -14.93 8.12
CA ARG A 122 -16.57 -14.80 9.57
C ARG A 122 -15.68 -13.62 9.93
N ASN A 123 -14.99 -13.03 8.96
CA ASN A 123 -14.07 -11.91 9.19
C ASN A 123 -14.00 -10.99 7.97
N ASP A 124 -14.67 -9.84 8.04
CA ASP A 124 -14.67 -8.87 6.94
C ASP A 124 -13.24 -8.38 6.60
N GLY A 125 -12.32 -8.36 7.55
CA GLY A 125 -10.93 -7.97 7.33
C GLY A 125 -10.06 -9.03 6.64
N CYS A 126 -10.65 -10.14 6.19
CA CYS A 126 -9.97 -11.27 5.54
C CYS A 126 -10.62 -11.57 4.19
N LEU A 127 -9.79 -11.76 3.17
CA LEU A 127 -10.19 -12.20 1.85
C LEU A 127 -9.68 -13.62 1.62
N VAL A 128 -10.42 -14.42 0.86
CA VAL A 128 -10.02 -15.75 0.41
C VAL A 128 -9.82 -15.69 -1.10
N VAL A 129 -8.62 -16.00 -1.53
CA VAL A 129 -8.22 -15.98 -2.94
C VAL A 129 -8.11 -17.41 -3.44
N ASN A 130 -8.84 -17.69 -4.52
CA ASN A 130 -8.81 -18.97 -5.23
C ASN A 130 -8.29 -18.73 -6.65
N PHE A 131 -7.42 -19.63 -7.12
CA PHE A 131 -6.77 -19.60 -8.43
C PHE A 131 -7.61 -20.23 -9.53
#